data_AF-A0A954Z2B2-F1
#
_entry.id   AF-A0A954Z2B2-F1
#
_cell.length_a   1.000
_cell.length_b   1.000
_cell.length_c   1.000
_cell.angle_alpha   90.00
_cell.angle_beta   90.00
_cell.angle_gamma   90.00
#
_symmetry.space_group_name_H-M   'P 1'
#
loop_
_entity.id
_entity.type
_entity.pdbx_description
1 polymer ?
#
loop_
_entity_poly.entity_id
_entity_poly.type
_entity_poly.pdbx_seq_one_letter_code
_entity_poly.pdbx_strand_id
1 'polypeptide(L)'
;RRATQGDVSDALSRLRASGEDPVLIVIAERCLARNPEDRPRDAGALTADVSRYLAELEESAQAAKVAAAAAEAKAAEERRARRLTIALAASLFFVVALVGAGFYWRAESQRQRVAEATGLAGAALERAASLLGQAKASRADDGAAWDAAVAAGEQLERLIAAGPVEENTQRRADALLADLRAADADRRLLALTDDIVQQGATHSDVDSWKRMDDAYVEAFRDAGIDVRTASDEAIAAWIRKSEHPERLANAFELWVWTGEDLKHRFGVNRYTRSLRDRATPIFLADTDPFRTKLRDQMYRLLPESNTIDVNVLRELADDPAFETAPATSLSWLGTCFFSAMEPDFKGGMRVYRRAVALYPDDFLLNSDYARMLAMLGKDAEASRILSRCVALRPGVSGAWRTLGITLRKLESYQEAIEAIRRAISLQPDHMPTYVDLWLTCVAMGNLDEATSALEKAKSLAGDAIETHVMLMRALPERSPMERTGQLERAIALLESAQSGLPDDADGRSRLDSWMTECRKAIEYREATLPEVPEWAMPEIAD
;
A
#
# COMPACT_ATOMS: atom_id res chain seq x y z
N ARG A 1 84.27 107.45 -44.16
CA ARG A 1 85.53 107.69 -43.40
C ARG A 1 86.21 106.41 -42.91
N ARG A 2 85.51 105.33 -42.52
CA ARG A 2 86.13 104.02 -42.18
C ARG A 2 86.46 103.12 -43.39
N ALA A 3 85.67 103.18 -44.48
CA ALA A 3 85.93 102.41 -45.71
C ALA A 3 87.26 102.76 -46.43
N THR A 4 87.75 103.99 -46.27
CA THR A 4 89.05 104.43 -46.78
C THR A 4 90.25 103.89 -45.98
N GLN A 5 90.02 103.16 -44.87
CA GLN A 5 91.05 102.56 -44.00
C GLN A 5 91.03 101.01 -43.98
N GLY A 6 90.12 100.34 -44.70
CA GLY A 6 90.13 98.89 -44.86
C GLY A 6 89.74 98.04 -43.62
N ASP A 7 88.98 98.59 -42.67
CA ASP A 7 88.48 97.87 -41.49
C ASP A 7 87.11 97.21 -41.76
N VAL A 8 87.08 95.86 -41.84
CA VAL A 8 85.89 95.01 -42.13
C VAL A 8 85.50 94.09 -40.96
N SER A 9 86.09 94.29 -39.78
CA SER A 9 85.90 93.44 -38.59
C SER A 9 84.44 93.37 -38.11
N ASP A 10 83.77 94.52 -38.01
CA ASP A 10 82.37 94.62 -37.58
C ASP A 10 81.39 93.87 -38.50
N ALA A 11 81.64 93.89 -39.83
CA ALA A 11 80.79 93.21 -40.80
C ALA A 11 80.88 91.67 -40.67
N LEU A 12 82.09 91.14 -40.46
CA LEU A 12 82.30 89.69 -40.26
C LEU A 12 81.68 89.21 -38.93
N SER A 13 81.77 90.01 -37.86
CA SER A 13 81.12 89.70 -36.59
C SER A 13 79.59 89.62 -36.73
N ARG A 14 78.96 90.53 -37.49
CA ARG A 14 77.51 90.49 -37.74
C ARG A 14 77.11 89.30 -38.63
N LEU A 15 77.93 88.95 -39.61
CA LEU A 15 77.71 87.78 -40.47
C LEU A 15 77.74 86.47 -39.65
N ARG A 16 78.75 86.29 -38.78
CA ARG A 16 78.83 85.13 -37.86
C ARG A 16 77.66 85.05 -36.89
N ALA A 17 77.13 86.19 -36.47
CA ALA A 17 76.00 86.28 -35.55
C ALA A 17 74.62 86.21 -36.23
N SER A 18 74.55 86.03 -37.55
CA SER A 18 73.29 86.04 -38.30
C SER A 18 72.38 84.84 -38.03
N GLY A 19 72.95 83.73 -37.55
CA GLY A 19 72.23 82.47 -37.37
C GLY A 19 71.95 81.73 -38.69
N GLU A 20 72.49 82.23 -39.81
CA GLU A 20 72.46 81.55 -41.10
C GLU A 20 73.34 80.29 -41.10
N ASP A 21 73.17 79.46 -42.13
CA ASP A 21 73.90 78.20 -42.22
C ASP A 21 75.43 78.41 -42.09
N PRO A 22 76.12 77.69 -41.19
CA PRO A 22 77.56 77.82 -40.98
C PRO A 22 78.37 77.73 -42.28
N VAL A 23 77.93 76.93 -43.25
CA VAL A 23 78.61 76.76 -44.54
C VAL A 23 78.50 78.02 -45.39
N LEU A 24 77.31 78.65 -45.44
CA LEU A 24 77.11 79.92 -46.15
C LEU A 24 77.86 81.07 -45.48
N ILE A 25 77.91 81.11 -44.15
CA ILE A 25 78.71 82.05 -43.39
C ILE A 25 80.19 81.93 -43.79
N VAL A 26 80.74 80.71 -43.83
CA VAL A 26 82.13 80.46 -44.24
C VAL A 26 82.39 80.90 -45.69
N ILE A 27 81.48 80.65 -46.61
CA ILE A 27 81.59 81.10 -48.01
C ILE A 27 81.62 82.63 -48.07
N ALA A 28 80.71 83.30 -47.35
CA ALA A 28 80.62 84.76 -47.32
C ALA A 28 81.84 85.41 -46.63
N GLU A 29 82.42 84.79 -45.60
CA GLU A 29 83.66 85.25 -44.98
C GLU A 29 84.85 85.22 -45.94
N ARG A 30 84.97 84.16 -46.75
CA ARG A 30 86.03 84.06 -47.78
C ARG A 30 85.90 85.17 -48.81
N CYS A 31 84.70 85.53 -49.25
CA CYS A 31 84.49 86.65 -50.17
C CYS A 31 84.95 87.99 -49.60
N LEU A 32 84.86 88.17 -48.28
CA LEU A 32 85.18 89.40 -47.57
C LEU A 32 86.61 89.41 -46.99
N ALA A 33 87.44 88.41 -47.30
CA ALA A 33 88.78 88.27 -46.74
C ALA A 33 89.66 89.51 -47.00
N ARG A 34 90.51 89.87 -46.03
CA ARG A 34 91.33 91.10 -46.10
C ARG A 34 92.39 91.01 -47.21
N ASN A 35 93.02 89.86 -47.38
CA ASN A 35 93.99 89.63 -48.44
C ASN A 35 93.27 89.18 -49.72
N PRO A 36 93.62 89.74 -50.90
CA PRO A 36 93.03 89.31 -52.16
C PRO A 36 93.23 87.82 -52.47
N GLU A 37 94.34 87.22 -52.02
CA GLU A 37 94.68 85.80 -52.21
C GLU A 37 93.68 84.85 -51.53
N ASP A 38 93.07 85.28 -50.42
CA ASP A 38 92.14 84.47 -49.62
C ASP A 38 90.70 84.53 -50.17
N ARG A 39 90.44 85.42 -51.14
CA ARG A 39 89.15 85.57 -51.80
C ARG A 39 88.99 84.54 -52.92
N PRO A 40 87.75 84.16 -53.28
CA PRO A 40 87.51 83.39 -54.49
C PRO A 40 88.15 84.08 -55.69
N ARG A 41 88.96 83.33 -56.45
CA ARG A 41 89.73 83.87 -57.59
C ARG A 41 88.84 84.55 -58.64
N ASP A 42 87.62 84.05 -58.80
CA ASP A 42 86.63 84.49 -59.76
C ASP A 42 85.21 84.13 -59.26
N ALA A 43 84.19 84.65 -59.96
CA ALA A 43 82.80 84.34 -59.66
C ALA A 43 82.44 82.86 -59.87
N GLY A 44 83.19 82.13 -60.70
CA GLY A 44 82.98 80.70 -60.95
C GLY A 44 83.30 79.84 -59.74
N ALA A 45 84.40 80.14 -59.03
CA ALA A 45 84.79 79.45 -57.81
C ALA A 45 83.75 79.62 -56.68
N LEU A 46 83.21 80.83 -56.52
CA LEU A 46 82.12 81.09 -55.57
C LEU A 46 80.85 80.34 -55.96
N THR A 47 80.50 80.34 -57.24
CA THR A 47 79.32 79.63 -57.76
C THR A 47 79.44 78.14 -57.50
N ALA A 48 80.63 77.54 -57.64
CA ALA A 48 80.86 76.12 -57.39
C ALA A 48 80.67 75.76 -55.91
N ASP A 49 81.15 76.60 -54.99
CA ASP A 49 80.98 76.37 -53.55
C ASP A 49 79.52 76.52 -53.11
N VAL A 50 78.79 77.52 -53.62
CA VAL A 50 77.34 77.67 -53.35
C VAL A 50 76.52 76.54 -53.99
N SER A 51 76.87 76.10 -55.20
CA SER A 51 76.17 75.01 -55.88
C SER A 51 76.33 73.68 -55.14
N ARG A 52 77.51 73.43 -54.57
CA ARG A 52 77.75 72.23 -53.75
C ARG A 52 76.87 72.22 -52.50
N TYR A 53 76.79 73.35 -51.80
CA TYR A 53 75.92 73.52 -50.65
C TYR A 53 74.44 73.28 -51.00
N LEU A 54 73.96 73.85 -52.11
CA LEU A 54 72.58 73.65 -52.56
C LEU A 54 72.29 72.19 -52.92
N ALA A 55 73.22 71.49 -53.58
CA ALA A 55 73.06 70.09 -53.93
C ALA A 55 72.97 69.17 -52.70
N GLU A 56 73.81 69.40 -51.68
CA GLU A 56 73.76 68.66 -50.41
C GLU A 56 72.45 68.92 -49.65
N LEU A 57 71.96 70.17 -49.68
CA LEU A 57 70.70 70.55 -49.07
C LEU A 57 69.50 69.88 -49.77
N GLU A 58 69.51 69.83 -51.11
CA GLU A 58 68.48 69.16 -51.91
C GLU A 58 68.46 67.64 -51.66
N GLU A 59 69.62 67.00 -51.60
CA GLU A 59 69.73 65.57 -51.29
C GLU A 59 69.19 65.25 -49.89
N SER A 60 69.57 66.05 -48.89
CA SER A 60 69.07 65.91 -47.52
C SER A 60 67.55 66.13 -47.42
N ALA A 61 67.03 67.14 -48.12
CA ALA A 61 65.59 67.41 -48.16
C ALA A 61 64.81 66.28 -48.85
N GLN A 62 65.37 65.69 -49.90
CA GLN A 62 64.73 64.58 -50.62
C GLN A 62 64.78 63.28 -49.79
N ALA A 63 65.89 62.99 -49.12
CA ALA A 63 66.00 61.87 -48.19
C ALA A 63 65.01 61.98 -47.03
N ALA A 64 64.83 63.19 -46.48
CA ALA A 64 63.84 63.45 -45.43
C ALA A 64 62.40 63.22 -45.90
N LYS A 65 62.04 63.61 -47.12
CA LYS A 65 60.70 63.36 -47.70
C LYS A 65 60.41 61.88 -47.88
N VAL A 66 61.38 61.11 -48.39
CA VAL A 66 61.24 59.65 -48.56
C VAL A 66 61.10 58.94 -47.20
N ALA A 67 61.90 59.34 -46.21
CA ALA A 67 61.80 58.80 -44.86
C ALA A 67 60.44 59.12 -44.20
N ALA A 68 59.93 60.34 -44.38
CA ALA A 68 58.60 60.72 -43.89
C ALA A 68 57.48 59.89 -44.54
N ALA A 69 57.51 59.72 -45.87
CA ALA A 69 56.52 58.91 -46.59
C ALA A 69 56.57 57.43 -46.17
N ALA A 70 57.76 56.86 -45.97
CA ALA A 70 57.93 55.50 -45.48
C ALA A 70 57.41 55.32 -44.04
N ALA A 71 57.64 56.32 -43.17
CA ALA A 71 57.13 56.33 -41.80
C ALA A 71 55.59 56.42 -41.77
N GLU A 72 54.98 57.25 -42.62
CA GLU A 72 53.53 57.34 -42.75
C GLU A 72 52.89 56.04 -43.27
N ALA A 73 53.50 55.41 -44.27
CA ALA A 73 53.03 54.12 -44.80
C ALA A 73 53.07 53.02 -43.73
N LYS A 74 54.19 52.91 -42.99
CA LYS A 74 54.33 51.97 -41.87
C LYS A 74 53.32 52.25 -40.75
N ALA A 75 53.12 53.51 -40.38
CA ALA A 75 52.13 53.90 -39.38
C ALA A 75 50.69 53.59 -39.83
N ALA A 76 50.38 53.73 -41.13
CA ALA A 76 49.08 53.38 -41.69
C ALA A 76 48.83 51.85 -41.66
N GLU A 77 49.85 51.05 -41.98
CA GLU A 77 49.78 49.58 -41.91
C GLU A 77 49.60 49.09 -40.47
N GLU A 78 50.38 49.62 -39.53
CA GLU A 78 50.23 49.31 -38.10
C GLU A 78 48.84 49.70 -37.58
N ARG A 79 48.28 50.84 -38.01
CA ARG A 79 46.90 51.24 -37.67
C ARG A 79 45.86 50.26 -38.23
N ARG A 80 46.03 49.77 -39.46
CA ARG A 80 45.14 48.76 -40.07
C ARG A 80 45.24 47.42 -39.32
N ALA A 81 46.45 46.96 -39.03
CA ALA A 81 46.69 45.75 -38.25
C ALA A 81 46.05 45.84 -36.86
N ARG A 82 46.24 46.96 -36.14
CA ARG A 82 45.60 47.20 -34.83
C ARG A 82 44.07 47.22 -34.93
N ARG A 83 43.49 47.81 -35.98
CA ARG A 83 42.03 47.79 -36.18
C ARG A 83 41.49 46.37 -36.43
N LEU A 84 42.20 45.57 -37.23
CA LEU A 84 41.82 44.18 -37.48
C LEU A 84 41.95 43.31 -36.23
N THR A 85 43.02 43.46 -35.44
CA THR A 85 43.17 42.73 -34.18
C THR A 85 42.10 43.11 -33.16
N ILE A 86 41.78 44.40 -33.04
CA ILE A 86 40.66 44.87 -32.19
C ILE A 86 39.33 44.31 -32.70
N ALA A 87 39.07 44.33 -34.01
CA ALA A 87 37.83 43.80 -34.58
C ALA A 87 37.68 42.29 -34.39
N LEU A 88 38.76 41.52 -34.56
CA LEU A 88 38.79 40.08 -34.31
C LEU A 88 38.62 39.77 -32.82
N ALA A 89 39.31 40.50 -31.94
CA ALA A 89 39.17 40.35 -30.49
C ALA A 89 37.74 40.70 -30.02
N ALA A 90 37.15 41.77 -30.54
CA ALA A 90 35.77 42.15 -30.26
C ALA A 90 34.77 41.10 -30.77
N SER A 91 35.01 40.54 -31.95
CA SER A 91 34.18 39.46 -32.52
C SER A 91 34.27 38.18 -31.68
N LEU A 92 35.48 37.79 -31.26
CA LEU A 92 35.69 36.64 -30.39
C LEU A 92 35.02 36.84 -29.02
N PHE A 93 35.18 38.03 -28.43
CA PHE A 93 34.51 38.39 -27.18
C PHE A 93 32.99 38.30 -27.30
N PHE A 94 32.43 38.81 -28.40
CA PHE A 94 30.99 38.76 -28.64
C PHE A 94 30.47 37.32 -28.76
N VAL A 95 31.19 36.44 -29.46
CA VAL A 95 30.84 35.01 -29.57
C VAL A 95 30.87 34.34 -28.19
N VAL A 96 31.93 34.56 -27.40
CA VAL A 96 32.04 34.00 -26.05
C VAL A 96 30.93 34.52 -25.14
N ALA A 97 30.59 35.81 -25.22
CA ALA A 97 29.51 36.41 -24.45
C ALA A 97 28.14 35.81 -24.82
N LEU A 98 27.85 35.62 -26.12
CA LEU A 98 26.61 34.99 -26.57
C LEU A 98 26.49 33.53 -26.13
N VAL A 99 27.57 32.76 -26.26
CA VAL A 99 27.61 31.37 -25.81
C VAL A 99 27.44 31.30 -24.28
N GLY A 100 28.16 32.14 -23.54
CA GLY A 100 28.05 32.24 -22.09
C GLY A 100 26.64 32.63 -21.62
N ALA A 101 26.01 33.62 -22.28
CA ALA A 101 24.63 34.02 -22.01
C ALA A 101 23.63 32.89 -22.32
N GLY A 102 23.85 32.13 -23.41
CA GLY A 102 23.05 30.96 -23.75
C GLY A 102 23.16 29.84 -22.71
N PHE A 103 24.37 29.52 -22.23
CA PHE A 103 24.58 28.56 -21.15
C PHE A 103 23.97 29.02 -19.83
N TYR A 104 24.13 30.30 -19.48
CA TYR A 104 23.54 30.89 -18.28
C TYR A 104 22.01 30.83 -18.33
N TRP A 105 21.40 31.29 -19.43
CA TRP A 105 19.95 31.24 -19.60
C TRP A 105 19.41 29.81 -19.56
N ARG A 106 20.11 28.85 -20.19
CA ARG A 106 19.75 27.43 -20.10
C ARG A 106 19.84 26.92 -18.66
N ALA A 107 20.91 27.23 -17.93
CA ALA A 107 21.08 26.82 -16.54
C ALA A 107 19.99 27.44 -15.63
N GLU A 108 19.68 28.72 -15.81
CA GLU A 108 18.65 29.42 -15.06
C GLU A 108 17.24 28.90 -15.38
N SER A 109 16.94 28.64 -16.66
CA SER A 109 15.69 28.01 -17.09
C SER A 109 15.53 26.59 -16.51
N GLN A 110 16.62 25.84 -16.35
CA GLN A 110 16.58 24.54 -15.69
C GLN A 110 16.34 24.69 -14.19
N ARG A 111 17.00 25.65 -13.52
CA ARG A 111 16.77 25.94 -12.10
C ARG A 111 15.33 26.33 -11.81
N GLN A 112 14.73 27.20 -12.64
CA GLN A 112 13.34 27.61 -12.49
C GLN A 112 12.38 26.43 -12.64
N ARG A 113 12.60 25.56 -13.63
CA ARG A 113 11.80 24.34 -13.81
C ARG A 113 11.91 23.38 -12.64
N VAL A 114 13.13 23.16 -12.13
CA VAL A 114 13.34 22.31 -10.93
C VAL A 114 12.65 22.94 -9.71
N ALA A 115 12.75 24.25 -9.52
CA ALA A 115 12.10 24.94 -8.40
C ALA A 115 10.58 24.85 -8.47
N GLU A 116 9.99 25.04 -9.66
CA GLU A 116 8.54 24.91 -9.87
C GLU A 116 8.06 23.48 -9.66
N ALA A 117 8.74 22.49 -10.27
CA ALA A 117 8.44 21.07 -10.06
C ALA A 117 8.57 20.68 -8.58
N THR A 118 9.59 21.19 -7.89
CA THR A 118 9.80 20.95 -6.46
C THR A 118 8.70 21.58 -5.61
N GLY A 119 8.23 22.79 -5.95
CA GLY A 119 7.11 23.42 -5.26
C GLY A 119 5.80 22.63 -5.41
N LEU A 120 5.49 22.19 -6.64
CA LEU A 120 4.30 21.38 -6.93
C LEU A 120 4.36 20.01 -6.24
N ALA A 121 5.49 19.30 -6.37
CA ALA A 121 5.70 18.02 -5.71
C ALA A 121 5.68 18.15 -4.18
N GLY A 122 6.26 19.23 -3.63
CA GLY A 122 6.21 19.52 -2.20
C GLY A 122 4.79 19.73 -1.68
N ALA A 123 3.97 20.51 -2.39
CA ALA A 123 2.56 20.70 -2.03
C ALA A 123 1.75 19.39 -2.10
N ALA A 124 1.98 18.57 -3.14
CA ALA A 124 1.35 17.27 -3.28
C ALA A 124 1.81 16.29 -2.17
N LEU A 125 3.08 16.34 -1.77
CA LEU A 125 3.64 15.54 -0.68
C LEU A 125 2.95 15.85 0.65
N GLU A 126 2.84 17.13 1.02
CA GLU A 126 2.17 17.53 2.27
C GLU A 126 0.69 17.12 2.27
N ARG A 127 0.02 17.25 1.12
CA ARG A 127 -1.36 16.80 0.95
C ARG A 127 -1.49 15.28 1.12
N ALA A 128 -0.65 14.50 0.45
CA ALA A 128 -0.66 13.04 0.54
C ALA A 128 -0.33 12.57 1.97
N ALA A 129 0.63 13.20 2.65
CA ALA A 129 0.97 12.90 4.04
C ALA A 129 -0.19 13.20 5.00
N SER A 130 -0.85 14.34 4.82
CA SER A 130 -2.02 14.69 5.63
C SER A 130 -3.17 13.71 5.44
N LEU A 131 -3.47 13.33 4.20
CA LEU A 131 -4.53 12.37 3.88
C LEU A 131 -4.20 10.97 4.38
N LEU A 132 -2.95 10.52 4.26
CA LEU A 132 -2.51 9.26 4.85
C LEU A 132 -2.67 9.27 6.38
N GLY A 133 -2.28 10.35 7.05
CA GLY A 133 -2.48 10.49 8.49
C GLY A 133 -3.96 10.44 8.89
N GLN A 134 -4.84 11.08 8.13
CA GLN A 134 -6.29 11.00 8.33
C GLN A 134 -6.83 9.59 8.09
N ALA A 135 -6.38 8.92 7.03
CA ALA A 135 -6.76 7.54 6.71
C ALA A 135 -6.32 6.57 7.82
N LYS A 136 -5.08 6.67 8.31
CA LYS A 136 -4.58 5.86 9.44
C LYS A 136 -5.35 6.12 10.75
N ALA A 137 -5.85 7.33 10.95
CA ALA A 137 -6.64 7.70 12.13
C ALA A 137 -8.15 7.39 12.00
N SER A 138 -8.63 7.09 10.79
CA SER A 138 -10.03 6.76 10.52
C SER A 138 -10.38 5.34 11.01
N ARG A 139 -11.67 5.02 11.11
CA ARG A 139 -12.09 3.63 11.37
C ARG A 139 -11.63 2.76 10.19
N ALA A 140 -11.24 1.52 10.47
CA ALA A 140 -10.71 0.58 9.46
C ALA A 140 -11.58 0.41 8.20
N ASP A 141 -12.89 0.67 8.30
CA ASP A 141 -13.87 0.52 7.21
C ASP A 141 -14.12 1.83 6.41
N ASP A 142 -13.45 2.94 6.72
CA ASP A 142 -13.60 4.20 5.96
C ASP A 142 -12.78 4.15 4.65
N GLY A 143 -13.31 3.43 3.67
CA GLY A 143 -12.70 3.30 2.35
C GLY A 143 -12.47 4.63 1.64
N ALA A 144 -13.30 5.65 1.90
CA ALA A 144 -13.20 6.94 1.23
C ALA A 144 -11.95 7.73 1.65
N ALA A 145 -11.57 7.66 2.94
CA ALA A 145 -10.34 8.29 3.41
C ALA A 145 -9.09 7.67 2.77
N TRP A 146 -9.08 6.34 2.62
CA TRP A 146 -8.00 5.61 1.95
C TRP A 146 -7.95 5.90 0.45
N ASP A 147 -9.08 5.90 -0.24
CA ASP A 147 -9.14 6.22 -1.66
C ASP A 147 -8.59 7.63 -1.95
N ALA A 148 -8.88 8.59 -1.07
CA ALA A 148 -8.34 9.94 -1.16
C ALA A 148 -6.82 9.98 -0.94
N ALA A 149 -6.30 9.23 0.04
CA ALA A 149 -4.86 9.14 0.30
C ALA A 149 -4.10 8.47 -0.86
N VAL A 150 -4.63 7.37 -1.41
CA VAL A 150 -4.08 6.67 -2.58
C VAL A 150 -4.06 7.59 -3.80
N ALA A 151 -5.18 8.25 -4.11
CA ALA A 151 -5.26 9.19 -5.24
C ALA A 151 -4.28 10.37 -5.10
N ALA A 152 -4.06 10.87 -3.88
CA ALA A 152 -3.06 11.91 -3.62
C ALA A 152 -1.63 11.40 -3.81
N GLY A 153 -1.35 10.15 -3.40
CA GLY A 153 -0.08 9.48 -3.68
C GLY A 153 0.19 9.31 -5.18
N GLU A 154 -0.81 8.86 -5.95
CA GLU A 154 -0.70 8.74 -7.41
C GLU A 154 -0.47 10.11 -8.09
N GLN A 155 -1.05 11.18 -7.54
CA GLN A 155 -0.78 12.53 -8.01
C GLN A 155 0.67 12.95 -7.72
N LEU A 156 1.18 12.68 -6.52
CA LEU A 156 2.56 12.94 -6.14
C LEU A 156 3.54 12.19 -7.04
N GLU A 157 3.30 10.90 -7.28
CA GLU A 157 4.13 10.06 -8.15
C GLU A 157 4.17 10.59 -9.60
N ARG A 158 3.02 11.02 -10.14
CA ARG A 158 2.96 11.66 -11.47
C ARG A 158 3.77 12.95 -11.55
N LEU A 159 3.72 13.80 -10.51
CA LEU A 159 4.48 15.06 -10.47
C LEU A 159 5.98 14.83 -10.42
N ILE A 160 6.42 13.82 -9.67
CA ILE A 160 7.81 13.41 -9.58
C ILE A 160 8.31 12.80 -10.89
N ALA A 161 7.49 11.98 -11.54
CA ALA A 161 7.83 11.39 -12.83
C ALA A 161 7.90 12.43 -13.97
N ALA A 162 7.25 13.60 -13.81
CA ALA A 162 7.16 14.63 -14.85
C ALA A 162 8.46 15.44 -15.05
N GLY A 163 9.38 15.45 -14.08
CA GLY A 163 10.62 16.21 -14.21
C GLY A 163 11.53 16.16 -12.98
N PRO A 164 12.76 16.68 -13.09
CA PRO A 164 13.71 16.66 -11.98
C PRO A 164 13.22 17.54 -10.81
N VAL A 165 13.11 16.90 -9.65
CA VAL A 165 12.76 17.52 -8.36
C VAL A 165 14.01 17.57 -7.48
N GLU A 166 14.07 18.52 -6.54
CA GLU A 166 15.14 18.58 -5.54
C GLU A 166 15.27 17.25 -4.76
N GLU A 167 16.51 16.82 -4.53
CA GLU A 167 16.84 15.50 -3.95
C GLU A 167 16.17 15.25 -2.58
N ASN A 168 16.03 16.27 -1.74
CA ASN A 168 15.36 16.13 -0.44
C ASN A 168 13.86 15.86 -0.60
N THR A 169 13.19 16.59 -1.50
CA THR A 169 11.76 16.39 -1.79
C THR A 169 11.53 15.03 -2.44
N GLN A 170 12.40 14.62 -3.35
CA GLN A 170 12.40 13.27 -3.94
C GLN A 170 12.46 12.19 -2.86
N ARG A 171 13.47 12.23 -1.97
CA ARG A 171 13.63 11.24 -0.90
C ARG A 171 12.43 11.18 0.04
N ARG A 172 11.88 12.33 0.43
CA ARG A 172 10.68 12.39 1.30
C ARG A 172 9.46 11.81 0.59
N ALA A 173 9.31 12.06 -0.70
CA ALA A 173 8.20 11.52 -1.47
C ALA A 173 8.32 10.01 -1.66
N ASP A 174 9.50 9.50 -1.99
CA ASP A 174 9.74 8.06 -2.14
C ASP A 174 9.44 7.32 -0.83
N ALA A 175 9.84 7.89 0.31
CA ALA A 175 9.54 7.34 1.63
C ALA A 175 8.03 7.35 1.92
N LEU A 176 7.33 8.45 1.63
CA LEU A 176 5.88 8.56 1.83
C LEU A 176 5.09 7.60 0.93
N LEU A 177 5.48 7.48 -0.34
CA LEU A 177 4.83 6.57 -1.28
C LEU A 177 5.05 5.11 -0.87
N ALA A 178 6.23 4.77 -0.34
CA ALA A 178 6.49 3.45 0.21
C ALA A 178 5.61 3.14 1.44
N ASP A 179 5.49 4.08 2.39
CA ASP A 179 4.61 3.96 3.56
C ASP A 179 3.13 3.82 3.14
N LEU A 180 2.66 4.69 2.25
CA LEU A 180 1.30 4.65 1.71
C LEU A 180 0.96 3.29 1.08
N ARG A 181 1.86 2.76 0.24
CA ARG A 181 1.67 1.46 -0.42
C ARG A 181 1.66 0.31 0.58
N ALA A 182 2.57 0.34 1.57
CA ALA A 182 2.60 -0.69 2.62
C ALA A 182 1.31 -0.69 3.44
N ALA A 183 0.86 0.50 3.86
CA ALA A 183 -0.34 0.63 4.68
C ALA A 183 -1.63 0.25 3.91
N ASP A 184 -1.73 0.61 2.63
CA ASP A 184 -2.87 0.18 1.79
C ASP A 184 -2.84 -1.33 1.50
N ALA A 185 -1.67 -1.93 1.31
CA ALA A 185 -1.53 -3.37 1.15
C ALA A 185 -1.99 -4.14 2.40
N ASP A 186 -1.56 -3.71 3.59
CA ASP A 186 -1.98 -4.29 4.86
C ASP A 186 -3.51 -4.19 5.06
N ARG A 187 -4.08 -3.02 4.76
CA ARG A 187 -5.54 -2.81 4.84
C ARG A 187 -6.30 -3.75 3.92
N ARG A 188 -5.88 -3.87 2.66
CA ARG A 188 -6.52 -4.76 1.67
C ARG A 188 -6.40 -6.22 2.09
N LEU A 189 -5.25 -6.62 2.61
CA LEU A 189 -5.04 -7.97 3.13
C LEU A 189 -6.01 -8.25 4.28
N LEU A 190 -6.10 -7.37 5.27
CA LEU A 190 -7.02 -7.55 6.41
C LEU A 190 -8.48 -7.65 5.97
N ALA A 191 -8.91 -6.78 5.04
CA ALA A 191 -10.26 -6.83 4.48
C ALA A 191 -10.53 -8.16 3.74
N LEU A 192 -9.55 -8.66 2.99
CA LEU A 192 -9.65 -9.95 2.29
C LEU A 192 -9.72 -11.11 3.29
N THR A 193 -8.91 -11.09 4.35
CA THR A 193 -8.96 -12.13 5.39
C THR A 193 -10.28 -12.14 6.15
N ASP A 194 -10.88 -10.97 6.37
CA ASP A 194 -12.22 -10.87 6.98
C ASP A 194 -13.30 -11.46 6.07
N ASP A 195 -13.21 -11.23 4.75
CA ASP A 195 -14.10 -11.82 3.75
C ASP A 195 -13.95 -13.35 3.68
N ILE A 196 -12.72 -13.87 3.71
CA ILE A 196 -12.45 -15.32 3.71
C ILE A 196 -13.14 -16.00 4.91
N VAL A 197 -12.99 -15.47 6.13
CA VAL A 197 -13.67 -16.05 7.31
C VAL A 197 -15.17 -16.01 7.17
N GLN A 198 -15.72 -14.91 6.64
CA GLN A 198 -17.16 -14.73 6.51
C GLN A 198 -17.78 -15.69 5.49
N GLN A 199 -17.10 -15.91 4.36
CA GLN A 199 -17.53 -16.89 3.36
C GLN A 199 -17.37 -18.31 3.90
N GLY A 200 -16.27 -18.58 4.61
CA GLY A 200 -15.97 -19.88 5.23
C GLY A 200 -16.94 -20.33 6.31
N ALA A 201 -17.42 -19.39 7.15
CA ALA A 201 -18.38 -19.65 8.23
C ALA A 201 -19.75 -20.16 7.74
N THR A 202 -19.97 -20.20 6.42
CA THR A 202 -21.20 -20.72 5.83
C THR A 202 -21.16 -22.22 5.57
N HIS A 203 -19.99 -22.87 5.60
CA HIS A 203 -19.82 -24.25 5.15
C HIS A 203 -19.04 -25.09 6.16
N SER A 204 -19.59 -26.23 6.57
CA SER A 204 -18.98 -27.15 7.54
C SER A 204 -18.36 -28.39 6.89
N ASP A 205 -18.10 -28.37 5.57
CA ASP A 205 -17.51 -29.49 4.83
C ASP A 205 -16.00 -29.32 4.60
N VAL A 206 -15.31 -30.44 4.35
CA VAL A 206 -13.84 -30.50 4.22
C VAL A 206 -13.34 -29.68 3.02
N ASP A 207 -14.08 -29.66 1.91
CA ASP A 207 -13.68 -28.92 0.70
C ASP A 207 -13.76 -27.41 0.93
N SER A 208 -14.66 -26.96 1.79
CA SER A 208 -14.77 -25.56 2.20
C SER A 208 -13.60 -25.11 3.07
N TRP A 209 -13.16 -25.91 4.03
CA TRP A 209 -11.94 -25.61 4.82
C TRP A 209 -10.69 -25.55 3.95
N LYS A 210 -10.55 -26.45 2.98
CA LYS A 210 -9.45 -26.43 2.03
C LYS A 210 -9.46 -25.19 1.16
N ARG A 211 -10.63 -24.79 0.64
CA ARG A 211 -10.79 -23.54 -0.13
C ARG A 211 -10.39 -22.32 0.69
N MET A 212 -10.73 -22.28 1.98
CA MET A 212 -10.28 -21.21 2.87
C MET A 212 -8.75 -21.21 3.04
N ASP A 213 -8.13 -22.37 3.32
CA ASP A 213 -6.67 -22.48 3.45
C ASP A 213 -5.95 -21.97 2.19
N ASP A 214 -6.43 -22.37 1.00
CA ASP A 214 -5.87 -21.92 -0.27
C ASP A 214 -6.08 -20.41 -0.49
N ALA A 215 -7.25 -19.87 -0.16
CA ALA A 215 -7.54 -18.44 -0.28
C ALA A 215 -6.67 -17.57 0.64
N TYR A 216 -6.45 -18.00 1.89
CA TYR A 216 -5.52 -17.34 2.80
C TYR A 216 -4.09 -17.37 2.30
N VAL A 217 -3.62 -18.53 1.82
CA VAL A 217 -2.27 -18.68 1.29
C VAL A 217 -2.05 -17.79 0.08
N GLU A 218 -3.05 -17.65 -0.80
CA GLU A 218 -3.00 -16.72 -1.93
C GLU A 218 -2.98 -15.27 -1.46
N ALA A 219 -3.85 -14.89 -0.53
CA ALA A 219 -3.88 -13.55 0.06
C ALA A 219 -2.52 -13.14 0.67
N PHE A 220 -1.90 -14.04 1.45
CA PHE A 220 -0.59 -13.80 2.04
C PHE A 220 0.52 -13.71 0.98
N ARG A 221 0.46 -14.54 -0.06
CA ARG A 221 1.42 -14.51 -1.17
C ARG A 221 1.36 -13.17 -1.91
N ASP A 222 0.17 -12.68 -2.19
CA ASP A 222 -0.05 -11.38 -2.84
C ASP A 222 0.42 -10.22 -1.96
N ALA A 223 0.35 -10.37 -0.64
CA ALA A 223 0.95 -9.47 0.35
C ALA A 223 2.46 -9.66 0.56
N GLY A 224 3.10 -10.52 -0.23
CA GLY A 224 4.55 -10.66 -0.30
C GLY A 224 5.16 -11.74 0.60
N ILE A 225 4.37 -12.66 1.16
CA ILE A 225 4.89 -13.79 1.97
C ILE A 225 4.28 -15.13 1.54
N ASP A 226 5.11 -16.10 1.17
CA ASP A 226 4.66 -17.47 0.95
C ASP A 226 4.73 -18.27 2.26
N VAL A 227 3.62 -18.28 3.00
CA VAL A 227 3.52 -18.91 4.33
C VAL A 227 3.75 -20.43 4.33
N ARG A 228 3.74 -21.08 3.14
CA ARG A 228 4.03 -22.51 3.00
C ARG A 228 5.52 -22.82 2.91
N THR A 229 6.36 -21.84 2.58
CA THR A 229 7.80 -22.07 2.32
C THR A 229 8.73 -21.15 3.12
N ALA A 230 8.23 -20.00 3.59
CA ALA A 230 8.98 -19.08 4.43
C ALA A 230 9.33 -19.67 5.80
N SER A 231 10.43 -19.21 6.41
CA SER A 231 10.78 -19.60 7.78
C SER A 231 9.90 -18.87 8.80
N ASP A 232 9.81 -19.42 10.02
CA ASP A 232 9.02 -18.83 11.09
C ASP A 232 9.47 -17.40 11.43
N GLU A 233 10.77 -17.14 11.40
CA GLU A 233 11.33 -15.80 11.65
C GLU A 233 10.97 -14.81 10.53
N ALA A 234 10.92 -15.28 9.28
CA ALA A 234 10.55 -14.45 8.14
C ALA A 234 9.07 -14.06 8.20
N ILE A 235 8.19 -15.02 8.50
CA ILE A 235 6.76 -14.77 8.70
C ILE A 235 6.57 -13.83 9.90
N ALA A 236 7.25 -14.08 11.01
CA ALA A 236 7.15 -13.23 12.20
C ALA A 236 7.65 -11.81 11.96
N ALA A 237 8.73 -11.64 11.19
CA ALA A 237 9.23 -10.32 10.79
C ALA A 237 8.26 -9.60 9.85
N TRP A 238 7.61 -10.33 8.94
CA TRP A 238 6.57 -9.80 8.07
C TRP A 238 5.36 -9.32 8.89
N ILE A 239 4.86 -10.11 9.85
CA ILE A 239 3.78 -9.70 10.76
C ILE A 239 4.16 -8.43 11.53
N ARG A 240 5.36 -8.38 12.14
CA ARG A 240 5.82 -7.20 12.91
C ARG A 240 6.04 -5.95 12.08
N LYS A 241 6.24 -6.09 10.76
CA LYS A 241 6.44 -4.96 9.85
C LYS A 241 5.10 -4.29 9.49
N SER A 242 3.99 -4.99 9.65
CA SER A 242 2.67 -4.43 9.39
C SER A 242 2.40 -3.19 10.23
N GLU A 243 1.62 -2.26 9.70
CA GLU A 243 1.07 -1.12 10.46
C GLU A 243 0.06 -1.58 11.53
N HIS A 244 -0.48 -2.80 11.40
CA HIS A 244 -1.44 -3.41 12.32
C HIS A 244 -1.00 -4.83 12.71
N PRO A 245 0.16 -4.98 13.38
CA PRO A 245 0.78 -6.28 13.64
C PRO A 245 -0.13 -7.21 14.44
N GLU A 246 -0.92 -6.68 15.37
CA GLU A 246 -1.89 -7.45 16.15
C GLU A 246 -3.07 -7.97 15.32
N ARG A 247 -3.60 -7.15 14.38
CA ARG A 247 -4.69 -7.59 13.50
C ARG A 247 -4.20 -8.61 12.50
N LEU A 248 -3.00 -8.41 11.95
CA LEU A 248 -2.40 -9.36 11.03
C LEU A 248 -2.04 -10.68 11.72
N ALA A 249 -1.54 -10.63 12.96
CA ALA A 249 -1.33 -11.81 13.78
C ALA A 249 -2.63 -12.59 14.00
N ASN A 250 -3.74 -11.91 14.29
CA ASN A 250 -5.05 -12.53 14.44
C ASN A 250 -5.60 -13.11 13.12
N ALA A 251 -5.41 -12.41 11.99
CA ALA A 251 -5.79 -12.92 10.67
C ALA A 251 -5.00 -14.18 10.30
N PHE A 252 -3.69 -14.20 10.59
CA PHE A 252 -2.84 -15.38 10.45
C PHE A 252 -3.29 -16.50 11.39
N GLU A 253 -3.67 -16.19 12.62
CA GLU A 253 -4.22 -17.17 13.58
C GLU A 253 -5.46 -17.86 13.01
N LEU A 254 -6.40 -17.11 12.43
CA LEU A 254 -7.59 -17.67 11.78
C LEU A 254 -7.23 -18.64 10.64
N TRP A 255 -6.19 -18.34 9.84
CA TRP A 255 -5.66 -19.28 8.85
C TRP A 255 -5.06 -20.55 9.48
N VAL A 256 -4.31 -20.43 10.59
CA VAL A 256 -3.79 -21.63 11.27
C VAL A 256 -4.93 -22.58 11.62
N TRP A 257 -6.06 -22.04 12.07
CA TRP A 257 -7.26 -22.81 12.41
C TRP A 257 -8.01 -23.39 11.19
N THR A 258 -7.83 -22.86 9.97
CA THR A 258 -8.43 -23.47 8.76
C THR A 258 -7.77 -24.79 8.35
N GLY A 259 -6.64 -25.15 8.97
CA GLY A 259 -5.97 -26.44 8.79
C GLY A 259 -6.76 -27.66 9.28
N GLU A 260 -8.07 -27.58 9.53
CA GLU A 260 -8.90 -28.66 10.08
C GLU A 260 -8.92 -29.94 9.22
N ASP A 261 -8.61 -29.85 7.92
CA ASP A 261 -8.37 -31.02 7.04
C ASP A 261 -7.25 -31.95 7.61
N LEU A 262 -6.30 -31.40 8.37
CA LEU A 262 -5.27 -32.18 9.07
C LEU A 262 -5.86 -33.14 10.12
N LYS A 263 -7.03 -32.83 10.71
CA LYS A 263 -7.73 -33.68 11.69
C LYS A 263 -8.24 -34.97 11.05
N HIS A 264 -8.78 -34.87 9.83
CA HIS A 264 -9.25 -36.02 9.05
C HIS A 264 -8.11 -36.88 8.52
N ARG A 265 -6.95 -36.29 8.21
CA ARG A 265 -5.80 -37.01 7.61
C ARG A 265 -4.86 -37.67 8.62
N PHE A 266 -4.75 -37.17 9.85
CA PHE A 266 -3.63 -37.55 10.74
C PHE A 266 -3.99 -37.99 12.16
N GLY A 267 -5.26 -37.90 12.56
CA GLY A 267 -5.70 -38.16 13.94
C GLY A 267 -5.33 -37.03 14.91
N VAL A 268 -6.03 -36.99 16.05
CA VAL A 268 -6.07 -35.84 16.97
C VAL A 268 -4.68 -35.41 17.49
N ASN A 269 -3.78 -36.34 17.79
CA ASN A 269 -2.47 -36.01 18.39
C ASN A 269 -1.47 -35.41 17.39
N ARG A 270 -1.52 -35.82 16.12
CA ARG A 270 -0.64 -35.25 15.07
C ARG A 270 -1.18 -33.92 14.57
N TYR A 271 -2.51 -33.75 14.59
CA TYR A 271 -3.20 -32.50 14.31
C TYR A 271 -2.75 -31.37 15.23
N THR A 272 -2.74 -31.58 16.56
CA THR A 272 -2.42 -30.50 17.50
C THR A 272 -0.96 -30.09 17.50
N ARG A 273 -0.03 -31.03 17.33
CA ARG A 273 1.38 -30.70 17.10
C ARG A 273 1.54 -29.86 15.82
N SER A 274 0.90 -30.27 14.73
CA SER A 274 0.96 -29.55 13.46
C SER A 274 0.35 -28.15 13.54
N LEU A 275 -0.72 -27.94 14.32
CA LEU A 275 -1.29 -26.61 14.54
C LEU A 275 -0.35 -25.71 15.34
N ARG A 276 0.25 -26.24 16.40
CA ARG A 276 1.21 -25.49 17.21
C ARG A 276 2.44 -25.10 16.40
N ASP A 277 2.95 -26.01 15.59
CA ASP A 277 4.07 -25.75 14.68
C ASP A 277 3.71 -24.63 13.69
N ARG A 278 2.52 -24.69 13.06
CA ARG A 278 2.00 -23.63 12.19
C ARG A 278 1.79 -22.27 12.90
N ALA A 279 1.51 -22.28 14.20
CA ALA A 279 1.31 -21.08 15.01
C ALA A 279 2.61 -20.43 15.50
N THR A 280 3.75 -21.12 15.42
CA THR A 280 5.06 -20.65 15.90
C THR A 280 5.39 -19.21 15.46
N PRO A 281 5.17 -18.80 14.18
CA PRO A 281 5.45 -17.44 13.76
C PRO A 281 4.68 -16.37 14.55
N ILE A 282 3.45 -16.68 14.98
CA ILE A 282 2.60 -15.76 15.75
C ILE A 282 3.22 -15.51 17.13
N PHE A 283 3.70 -16.58 17.80
CA PHE A 283 4.37 -16.46 19.10
C PHE A 283 5.68 -15.67 19.02
N LEU A 284 6.36 -15.69 17.87
CA LEU A 284 7.55 -14.88 17.64
C LEU A 284 7.20 -13.41 17.32
N ALA A 285 6.07 -13.17 16.66
CA ALA A 285 5.65 -11.85 16.23
C ALA A 285 4.97 -11.03 17.34
N ASP A 286 4.08 -11.67 18.11
CA ASP A 286 3.21 -11.02 19.08
C ASP A 286 3.56 -11.43 20.50
N THR A 287 4.31 -10.56 21.18
CA THR A 287 4.83 -10.79 22.53
C THR A 287 3.96 -10.19 23.63
N ASP A 288 2.72 -9.78 23.30
CA ASP A 288 1.79 -9.26 24.31
C ASP A 288 1.50 -10.32 25.38
N PRO A 289 1.70 -10.03 26.68
CA PRO A 289 1.55 -11.05 27.73
C PRO A 289 0.16 -11.66 27.82
N PHE A 290 -0.90 -10.85 27.62
CA PHE A 290 -2.28 -11.33 27.67
C PHE A 290 -2.56 -12.29 26.51
N ARG A 291 -2.25 -11.88 25.28
CA ARG A 291 -2.46 -12.71 24.09
C ARG A 291 -1.55 -13.94 24.07
N THR A 292 -0.31 -13.83 24.52
CA THR A 292 0.60 -14.98 24.64
C THR A 292 0.05 -16.04 25.60
N LYS A 293 -0.42 -15.63 26.79
CA LYS A 293 -1.07 -16.55 27.75
C LYS A 293 -2.34 -17.17 27.18
N LEU A 294 -3.18 -16.38 26.51
CA LEU A 294 -4.39 -16.87 25.86
C LEU A 294 -4.06 -17.90 24.77
N ARG A 295 -3.12 -17.61 23.87
CA ARG A 295 -2.71 -18.53 22.81
C ARG A 295 -2.13 -19.82 23.36
N ASP A 296 -1.36 -19.75 24.45
CA ASP A 296 -0.91 -20.97 25.13
C ASP A 296 -2.09 -21.85 25.57
N GLN A 297 -3.20 -21.26 26.03
CA GLN A 297 -4.44 -22.02 26.31
C GLN A 297 -5.13 -22.51 25.04
N MET A 298 -5.23 -21.69 23.99
CA MET A 298 -5.85 -22.09 22.72
C MET A 298 -5.16 -23.31 22.10
N TYR A 299 -3.83 -23.34 22.08
CA TYR A 299 -3.08 -24.47 21.52
C TYR A 299 -2.88 -25.65 22.50
N ARG A 300 -3.53 -25.63 23.67
CA ARG A 300 -3.73 -26.80 24.55
C ARG A 300 -4.98 -27.59 24.21
N LEU A 301 -5.67 -27.27 23.11
CA LEU A 301 -6.84 -27.99 22.60
C LEU A 301 -6.49 -29.40 22.07
N LEU A 302 -5.95 -30.32 22.91
CA LEU A 302 -5.71 -31.78 22.73
C LEU A 302 -4.21 -32.18 22.62
N PRO A 303 -3.70 -33.24 23.29
CA PRO A 303 -4.41 -34.43 23.81
C PRO A 303 -4.24 -34.73 25.32
N GLU A 304 -4.98 -35.75 25.78
CA GLU A 304 -5.18 -36.40 27.12
C GLU A 304 -4.40 -35.95 28.38
N SER A 305 -3.23 -35.33 28.27
CA SER A 305 -2.42 -34.84 29.40
C SER A 305 -2.29 -33.33 29.50
N ASN A 306 -2.72 -32.55 28.50
CA ASN A 306 -2.58 -31.09 28.51
C ASN A 306 -3.90 -30.42 28.10
N THR A 307 -4.80 -30.26 29.07
CA THR A 307 -6.10 -29.61 28.90
C THR A 307 -5.99 -28.09 29.11
N ILE A 308 -6.98 -27.35 28.60
CA ILE A 308 -7.12 -25.91 28.91
C ILE A 308 -7.25 -25.74 30.43
N ASP A 309 -6.44 -24.86 31.01
CA ASP A 309 -6.54 -24.48 32.42
C ASP A 309 -7.56 -23.35 32.58
N VAL A 310 -8.75 -23.70 33.06
CA VAL A 310 -9.86 -22.76 33.29
C VAL A 310 -9.48 -21.68 34.31
N ASN A 311 -8.55 -21.94 35.24
CA ASN A 311 -8.11 -20.91 36.18
C ASN A 311 -7.30 -19.82 35.47
N VAL A 312 -6.44 -20.19 34.52
CA VAL A 312 -5.74 -19.21 33.67
C VAL A 312 -6.75 -18.39 32.85
N LEU A 313 -7.82 -19.01 32.35
CA LEU A 313 -8.87 -18.26 31.65
C LEU A 313 -9.60 -17.27 32.58
N ARG A 314 -9.82 -17.63 33.85
CA ARG A 314 -10.40 -16.73 34.86
C ARG A 314 -9.47 -15.56 35.17
N GLU A 315 -8.18 -15.84 35.34
CA GLU A 315 -7.16 -14.79 35.51
C GLU A 315 -7.15 -13.83 34.33
N LEU A 316 -7.19 -14.34 33.08
CA LEU A 316 -7.30 -13.52 31.88
C LEU A 316 -8.61 -12.72 31.84
N ALA A 317 -9.73 -13.31 32.26
CA ALA A 317 -11.01 -12.61 32.31
C ALA A 317 -11.01 -11.44 33.31
N ASP A 318 -10.23 -11.55 34.40
CA ASP A 318 -10.12 -10.52 35.44
C ASP A 318 -8.92 -9.56 35.21
N ASP A 319 -8.04 -9.86 34.25
CA ASP A 319 -6.89 -9.03 33.90
C ASP A 319 -7.34 -7.64 33.36
N PRO A 320 -6.77 -6.52 33.84
CA PRO A 320 -7.06 -5.20 33.30
C PRO A 320 -6.85 -5.07 31.79
N ALA A 321 -5.93 -5.85 31.21
CA ALA A 321 -5.67 -5.88 29.77
C ALA A 321 -6.89 -6.33 28.96
N PHE A 322 -7.87 -7.02 29.58
CA PHE A 322 -9.13 -7.40 28.95
C PHE A 322 -9.85 -6.20 28.31
N GLU A 323 -9.88 -5.05 28.98
CA GLU A 323 -10.62 -3.86 28.53
C GLU A 323 -10.06 -3.24 27.24
N THR A 324 -8.79 -3.54 26.95
CA THR A 324 -8.07 -3.05 25.75
C THR A 324 -7.74 -4.17 24.77
N ALA A 325 -8.09 -5.42 25.09
CA ALA A 325 -7.78 -6.56 24.24
C ALA A 325 -8.65 -6.54 22.97
N PRO A 326 -8.11 -6.96 21.80
CA PRO A 326 -8.87 -7.03 20.56
C PRO A 326 -10.11 -7.93 20.69
N ALA A 327 -11.19 -7.58 19.97
CA ALA A 327 -12.43 -8.35 19.96
C ALA A 327 -12.22 -9.84 19.63
N THR A 328 -11.34 -10.16 18.67
CA THR A 328 -10.97 -11.54 18.31
C THR A 328 -10.35 -12.30 19.48
N SER A 329 -9.45 -11.68 20.25
CA SER A 329 -8.84 -12.30 21.44
C SER A 329 -9.89 -12.55 22.52
N LEU A 330 -10.82 -11.61 22.73
CA LEU A 330 -11.91 -11.81 23.67
C LEU A 330 -12.88 -12.91 23.23
N SER A 331 -13.13 -13.04 21.92
CA SER A 331 -13.92 -14.15 21.37
C SER A 331 -13.25 -15.50 21.62
N TRP A 332 -11.94 -15.59 21.38
CA TRP A 332 -11.15 -16.79 21.67
C TRP A 332 -11.14 -17.14 23.16
N LEU A 333 -10.93 -16.16 24.04
CA LEU A 333 -11.02 -16.36 25.49
C LEU A 333 -12.39 -16.92 25.88
N GLY A 334 -13.46 -16.32 25.34
CA GLY A 334 -14.82 -16.80 25.51
C GLY A 334 -14.99 -18.24 25.05
N THR A 335 -14.50 -18.59 23.86
CA THR A 335 -14.55 -19.95 23.29
C THR A 335 -13.78 -20.96 24.13
N CYS A 336 -12.58 -20.64 24.62
CA CYS A 336 -11.77 -21.54 25.44
C CYS A 336 -12.50 -22.02 26.72
N PHE A 337 -13.35 -21.17 27.30
CA PHE A 337 -14.17 -21.58 28.46
C PHE A 337 -15.17 -22.71 28.14
N PHE A 338 -15.65 -22.80 26.91
CA PHE A 338 -16.57 -23.84 26.46
C PHE A 338 -15.83 -25.10 25.99
N SER A 339 -14.58 -24.96 25.55
CA SER A 339 -13.79 -26.05 24.98
C SER A 339 -12.87 -26.77 25.97
N ALA A 340 -12.82 -26.33 27.24
CA ALA A 340 -12.08 -27.01 28.28
C ALA A 340 -12.66 -28.42 28.57
N MET A 341 -11.84 -29.32 29.13
CA MET A 341 -12.30 -30.66 29.51
C MET A 341 -13.43 -30.60 30.56
N GLU A 342 -13.35 -29.63 31.46
CA GLU A 342 -14.43 -29.25 32.38
C GLU A 342 -14.87 -27.81 32.04
N PRO A 343 -15.85 -27.62 31.14
CA PRO A 343 -16.25 -26.29 30.70
C PRO A 343 -16.82 -25.42 31.83
N ASP A 344 -16.39 -24.17 31.92
CA ASP A 344 -17.04 -23.15 32.75
C ASP A 344 -17.89 -22.24 31.86
N PHE A 345 -19.07 -22.76 31.49
CA PHE A 345 -20.05 -22.05 30.67
C PHE A 345 -20.44 -20.71 31.27
N LYS A 346 -20.53 -20.61 32.60
CA LYS A 346 -20.86 -19.34 33.29
C LYS A 346 -19.74 -18.32 33.10
N GLY A 347 -18.48 -18.73 33.20
CA GLY A 347 -17.29 -17.93 32.92
C GLY A 347 -17.26 -17.41 31.49
N GLY A 348 -17.35 -18.32 30.51
CA GLY A 348 -17.38 -17.94 29.08
C GLY A 348 -18.53 -16.98 28.76
N MET A 349 -19.71 -17.23 29.31
CA MET A 349 -20.87 -16.34 29.18
C MET A 349 -20.69 -14.95 29.80
N ARG A 350 -19.85 -14.79 30.84
CA ARG A 350 -19.49 -13.46 31.36
C ARG A 350 -18.51 -12.76 30.43
N VAL A 351 -17.52 -13.48 29.92
CA VAL A 351 -16.53 -12.96 28.96
C VAL A 351 -17.24 -12.41 27.73
N TYR A 352 -18.10 -13.21 27.08
CA TYR A 352 -18.84 -12.75 25.90
C TYR A 352 -19.65 -11.50 26.18
N ARG A 353 -20.46 -11.48 27.25
CA ARG A 353 -21.30 -10.31 27.61
C ARG A 353 -20.48 -9.03 27.81
N ARG A 354 -19.31 -9.13 28.46
CA ARG A 354 -18.41 -7.98 28.63
C ARG A 354 -17.77 -7.58 27.29
N ALA A 355 -17.33 -8.55 26.50
CA ALA A 355 -16.72 -8.31 25.21
C ALA A 355 -17.67 -7.61 24.22
N VAL A 356 -18.93 -8.06 24.07
CA VAL A 356 -19.91 -7.36 23.22
C VAL A 356 -20.35 -6.01 23.79
N ALA A 357 -20.17 -5.74 25.09
CA ALA A 357 -20.37 -4.40 25.61
C ALA A 357 -19.27 -3.43 25.17
N LEU A 358 -18.03 -3.93 25.02
CA LEU A 358 -16.87 -3.15 24.53
C LEU A 358 -16.89 -3.00 23.01
N TYR A 359 -17.22 -4.07 22.29
CA TYR A 359 -17.20 -4.15 20.84
C TYR A 359 -18.59 -4.50 20.31
N PRO A 360 -19.57 -3.60 20.49
CA PRO A 360 -20.95 -3.94 20.22
C PRO A 360 -21.15 -4.16 18.70
N ASP A 361 -20.39 -3.48 17.84
CA ASP A 361 -20.51 -3.57 16.38
C ASP A 361 -19.57 -4.60 15.72
N ASP A 362 -18.87 -5.42 16.51
CA ASP A 362 -17.98 -6.47 15.97
C ASP A 362 -18.79 -7.71 15.53
N PHE A 363 -18.79 -8.00 14.23
CA PHE A 363 -19.60 -9.06 13.66
C PHE A 363 -19.20 -10.47 14.13
N LEU A 364 -17.90 -10.77 14.17
CA LEU A 364 -17.41 -12.11 14.52
C LEU A 364 -17.67 -12.42 15.99
N LEU A 365 -17.38 -11.46 16.88
CA LEU A 365 -17.64 -11.59 18.31
C LEU A 365 -19.14 -11.77 18.61
N ASN A 366 -20.02 -11.00 17.96
CA ASN A 366 -21.47 -11.19 18.13
C ASN A 366 -21.91 -12.56 17.58
N SER A 367 -21.34 -13.02 16.47
CA SER A 367 -21.66 -14.32 15.87
C SER A 367 -21.23 -15.48 16.76
N ASP A 368 -20.03 -15.42 17.33
CA ASP A 368 -19.56 -16.41 18.31
C ASP A 368 -20.38 -16.38 19.59
N TYR A 369 -20.71 -15.19 20.08
CA TYR A 369 -21.58 -15.07 21.25
C TYR A 369 -22.96 -15.69 21.01
N ALA A 370 -23.59 -15.39 19.86
CA ALA A 370 -24.85 -15.99 19.47
C ALA A 370 -24.76 -17.51 19.35
N ARG A 371 -23.69 -18.03 18.76
CA ARG A 371 -23.42 -19.47 18.64
C ARG A 371 -23.36 -20.12 20.02
N MET A 372 -22.66 -19.51 20.98
CA MET A 372 -22.58 -20.01 22.36
C MET A 372 -23.94 -19.94 23.08
N LEU A 373 -24.72 -18.88 22.90
CA LEU A 373 -26.09 -18.79 23.43
C LEU A 373 -26.98 -19.89 22.87
N ALA A 374 -26.96 -20.07 21.55
CA ALA A 374 -27.69 -21.13 20.88
C ALA A 374 -27.25 -22.50 21.41
N MET A 375 -25.94 -22.71 21.65
CA MET A 375 -25.34 -23.91 22.24
C MET A 375 -25.73 -24.16 23.71
N LEU A 376 -26.26 -23.16 24.41
CA LEU A 376 -26.83 -23.33 25.76
C LEU A 376 -28.37 -23.42 25.76
N GLY A 377 -29.00 -23.49 24.58
CA GLY A 377 -30.46 -23.50 24.45
C GLY A 377 -31.12 -22.14 24.71
N LYS A 378 -30.33 -21.06 24.81
CA LYS A 378 -30.83 -19.70 25.02
C LYS A 378 -31.23 -19.05 23.71
N ASP A 379 -32.11 -19.72 22.96
CA ASP A 379 -32.44 -19.34 21.58
C ASP A 379 -33.07 -17.94 21.47
N ALA A 380 -33.82 -17.50 22.49
CA ALA A 380 -34.41 -16.15 22.55
C ALA A 380 -33.35 -15.04 22.72
N GLU A 381 -32.27 -15.30 23.46
CA GLU A 381 -31.13 -14.38 23.53
C GLU A 381 -30.31 -14.45 22.24
N ALA A 382 -30.08 -15.66 21.71
CA ALA A 382 -29.30 -15.87 20.49
C ALA A 382 -29.93 -15.16 19.29
N SER A 383 -31.25 -15.26 19.09
CA SER A 383 -31.96 -14.60 17.99
C SER A 383 -31.83 -13.07 18.02
N ARG A 384 -31.82 -12.45 19.21
CA ARG A 384 -31.55 -11.00 19.35
C ARG A 384 -30.13 -10.63 18.91
N ILE A 385 -29.13 -11.41 19.32
CA ILE A 385 -27.74 -11.17 18.90
C ILE A 385 -27.57 -11.43 17.40
N LEU A 386 -28.17 -12.49 16.85
CA LEU A 386 -28.14 -12.79 15.41
C LEU A 386 -28.85 -11.74 14.58
N SER A 387 -29.96 -11.16 15.08
CA SER A 387 -30.65 -10.03 14.45
C SER A 387 -29.70 -8.82 14.33
N ARG A 388 -28.83 -8.62 15.32
CA ARG A 388 -27.77 -7.63 15.23
C ARG A 388 -26.72 -8.01 14.19
N CYS A 389 -26.26 -9.26 14.15
CA CYS A 389 -25.29 -9.73 13.15
C CYS A 389 -25.78 -9.45 11.72
N VAL A 390 -27.03 -9.79 11.41
CA VAL A 390 -27.60 -9.57 10.06
C VAL A 390 -27.84 -8.08 9.76
N ALA A 391 -28.02 -7.24 10.78
CA ALA A 391 -28.08 -5.79 10.61
C ALA A 391 -26.69 -5.17 10.37
N LEU A 392 -25.66 -5.66 11.07
CA LEU A 392 -24.26 -5.22 10.89
C LEU A 392 -23.73 -5.62 9.50
N ARG A 393 -24.02 -6.84 9.07
CA ARG A 393 -23.55 -7.40 7.80
C ARG A 393 -24.67 -8.17 7.09
N PRO A 394 -25.54 -7.48 6.33
CA PRO A 394 -26.70 -8.10 5.67
C PRO A 394 -26.34 -9.01 4.49
N GLY A 395 -25.08 -9.01 4.04
CA GLY A 395 -24.58 -9.83 2.93
C GLY A 395 -24.06 -11.22 3.35
N VAL A 396 -23.99 -11.53 4.65
CA VAL A 396 -23.41 -12.80 5.13
C VAL A 396 -24.49 -13.87 5.23
N SER A 397 -24.52 -14.82 4.28
CA SER A 397 -25.51 -15.89 4.20
C SER A 397 -25.59 -16.74 5.48
N GLY A 398 -24.45 -17.09 6.07
CA GLY A 398 -24.39 -17.93 7.28
C GLY A 398 -25.09 -17.31 8.49
N ALA A 399 -25.04 -15.99 8.64
CA ALA A 399 -25.72 -15.28 9.73
C ALA A 399 -27.25 -15.36 9.59
N TRP A 400 -27.76 -15.16 8.37
CA TRP A 400 -29.18 -15.33 8.06
C TRP A 400 -29.66 -16.76 8.25
N ARG A 401 -28.87 -17.75 7.79
CA ARG A 401 -29.17 -19.18 8.00
C ARG A 401 -29.26 -19.51 9.49
N THR A 402 -28.28 -19.06 10.27
CA THR A 402 -28.22 -19.31 11.72
C THR A 402 -29.39 -18.64 12.45
N LEU A 403 -29.73 -17.39 12.08
CA LEU A 403 -30.93 -16.71 12.58
C LEU A 403 -32.20 -17.52 12.29
N GLY A 404 -32.35 -18.02 11.07
CA GLY A 404 -33.50 -18.83 10.68
C GLY A 404 -33.61 -20.14 11.47
N ILE A 405 -32.50 -20.85 11.67
CA ILE A 405 -32.46 -22.05 12.51
C ILE A 405 -32.87 -21.73 13.95
N THR A 406 -32.35 -20.64 14.52
CA THR A 406 -32.70 -20.22 15.89
C THR A 406 -34.17 -19.81 16.00
N LEU A 407 -34.72 -19.10 15.01
CA LEU A 407 -36.14 -18.72 14.98
C LEU A 407 -37.07 -19.94 14.84
N ARG A 408 -36.67 -20.96 14.05
CA ARG A 408 -37.40 -22.23 13.96
C ARG A 408 -37.50 -22.93 15.32
N LYS A 409 -36.43 -22.91 16.12
CA LYS A 409 -36.43 -23.50 17.49
C LYS A 409 -37.38 -22.75 18.44
N LEU A 410 -37.55 -21.44 18.21
CA LEU A 410 -38.53 -20.61 18.91
C LEU A 410 -39.95 -20.74 18.32
N GLU A 411 -40.16 -21.67 17.38
CA GLU A 411 -41.43 -21.90 16.68
C GLU A 411 -41.96 -20.65 15.94
N SER A 412 -41.08 -19.66 15.69
CA SER A 412 -41.33 -18.47 14.88
C SER A 412 -41.09 -18.80 13.41
N TYR A 413 -41.93 -19.70 12.88
CA TYR A 413 -41.66 -20.37 11.59
C TYR A 413 -41.68 -19.41 10.40
N GLN A 414 -42.55 -18.40 10.40
CA GLN A 414 -42.65 -17.45 9.30
C GLN A 414 -41.38 -16.58 9.19
N GLU A 415 -40.92 -16.02 10.31
CA GLU A 415 -39.68 -15.25 10.36
C GLU A 415 -38.46 -16.13 10.05
N ALA A 416 -38.48 -17.40 10.49
CA ALA A 416 -37.44 -18.37 10.16
C ALA A 416 -37.35 -18.60 8.64
N ILE A 417 -38.47 -18.81 7.96
CA ILE A 417 -38.53 -18.98 6.49
C ILE A 417 -38.00 -17.72 5.79
N GLU A 418 -38.36 -16.52 6.24
CA GLU A 418 -37.86 -15.27 5.66
C GLU A 418 -36.34 -15.14 5.80
N ALA A 419 -35.79 -15.43 6.97
CA ALA A 419 -34.35 -15.43 7.20
C ALA A 419 -33.63 -16.47 6.33
N ILE A 420 -34.17 -17.68 6.23
CA ILE A 420 -33.60 -18.76 5.40
C ILE A 420 -33.68 -18.41 3.91
N ARG A 421 -34.79 -17.84 3.42
CA ARG A 421 -34.90 -17.35 2.03
C ARG A 421 -33.88 -16.24 1.76
N ARG A 422 -33.59 -15.39 2.74
CA ARG A 422 -32.53 -14.39 2.61
C ARG A 422 -31.16 -15.04 2.47
N ALA A 423 -30.84 -16.06 3.28
CA ALA A 423 -29.62 -16.85 3.12
C ALA A 423 -29.53 -17.51 1.74
N ILE A 424 -30.61 -18.13 1.25
CA ILE A 424 -30.69 -18.71 -0.10
C ILE A 424 -30.44 -17.66 -1.19
N SER A 425 -31.01 -16.45 -1.04
CA SER A 425 -30.80 -15.38 -2.02
C SER A 425 -29.34 -14.92 -2.12
N LEU A 426 -28.59 -15.03 -1.01
CA LEU A 426 -27.17 -14.70 -0.95
C LEU A 426 -26.31 -15.86 -1.45
N GLN A 427 -26.77 -17.10 -1.28
CA GLN A 427 -26.04 -18.29 -1.69
C GLN A 427 -26.98 -19.39 -2.22
N PRO A 428 -27.35 -19.34 -3.52
CA PRO A 428 -28.40 -20.19 -4.10
C PRO A 428 -27.97 -21.64 -4.35
N ASP A 429 -26.68 -21.95 -4.21
CA ASP A 429 -26.14 -23.29 -4.41
C ASP A 429 -25.73 -23.96 -3.08
N HIS A 430 -26.04 -23.34 -1.95
CA HIS A 430 -25.72 -23.90 -0.64
C HIS A 430 -26.80 -24.87 -0.17
N MET A 431 -26.62 -26.15 -0.52
CA MET A 431 -27.55 -27.25 -0.24
C MET A 431 -28.05 -27.31 1.23
N PRO A 432 -27.21 -27.22 2.28
CA PRO A 432 -27.66 -27.23 3.67
C PRO A 432 -28.75 -26.19 3.99
N THR A 433 -28.72 -25.02 3.34
CA THR A 433 -29.74 -23.97 3.55
C THR A 433 -31.12 -24.40 3.05
N TYR A 434 -31.19 -25.18 1.97
CA TYR A 434 -32.44 -25.74 1.46
C TYR A 434 -32.99 -26.85 2.37
N VAL A 435 -32.11 -27.60 3.03
CA VAL A 435 -32.53 -28.56 4.07
C VAL A 435 -33.15 -27.83 5.27
N ASP A 436 -32.57 -26.72 5.69
CA ASP A 436 -33.17 -25.92 6.77
C ASP A 436 -34.53 -25.33 6.36
N LEU A 437 -34.67 -24.90 5.11
CA LEU A 437 -35.96 -24.45 4.58
C LEU A 437 -36.99 -25.58 4.63
N TRP A 438 -36.64 -26.78 4.14
CA TRP A 438 -37.49 -27.95 4.20
C TRP A 438 -37.92 -28.28 5.64
N LEU A 439 -36.98 -28.37 6.58
CA LEU A 439 -37.28 -28.63 8.00
C LEU A 439 -38.22 -27.57 8.59
N THR A 440 -38.04 -26.30 8.23
CA THR A 440 -38.87 -25.20 8.71
C THR A 440 -40.28 -25.26 8.13
N CYS A 441 -40.41 -25.54 6.83
CA CYS A 441 -41.69 -25.67 6.15
C CYS A 441 -42.48 -26.89 6.64
N VAL A 442 -41.82 -28.03 6.88
CA VAL A 442 -42.46 -29.22 7.50
C VAL A 442 -42.96 -28.88 8.89
N ALA A 443 -42.16 -28.20 9.72
CA ALA A 443 -42.58 -27.77 11.07
C ALA A 443 -43.79 -26.82 11.05
N MET A 444 -43.89 -25.98 10.03
CA MET A 444 -45.03 -25.07 9.82
C MET A 444 -46.26 -25.77 9.20
N GLY A 445 -46.10 -26.95 8.59
CA GLY A 445 -47.13 -27.65 7.82
C GLY A 445 -47.27 -27.18 6.36
N ASN A 446 -46.33 -26.36 5.84
CA ASN A 446 -46.31 -25.92 4.44
C ASN A 446 -45.60 -26.97 3.55
N LEU A 447 -46.32 -28.04 3.20
CA LEU A 447 -45.75 -29.17 2.47
C LEU A 447 -45.34 -28.84 1.03
N ASP A 448 -46.03 -27.92 0.36
CA ASP A 448 -45.71 -27.56 -1.02
C ASP A 448 -44.31 -26.93 -1.14
N GLU A 449 -44.00 -25.97 -0.25
CA GLU A 449 -42.68 -25.35 -0.23
C GLU A 449 -41.60 -26.31 0.31
N ALA A 450 -41.96 -27.17 1.27
CA ALA A 450 -41.07 -28.25 1.72
C ALA A 450 -40.66 -29.15 0.55
N THR A 451 -41.60 -29.52 -0.33
CA THR A 451 -41.33 -30.30 -1.56
C THR A 451 -40.25 -29.65 -2.40
N SER A 452 -40.46 -28.39 -2.75
CA SER A 452 -39.57 -27.65 -3.65
C SER A 452 -38.17 -27.49 -3.03
N ALA A 453 -38.10 -27.21 -1.73
CA ALA A 453 -36.83 -27.08 -1.02
C ALA A 453 -36.03 -28.40 -1.01
N LEU A 454 -36.70 -29.53 -0.74
CA LEU A 454 -36.05 -30.84 -0.73
C LEU A 454 -35.60 -31.28 -2.13
N GLU A 455 -36.41 -31.05 -3.17
CA GLU A 455 -36.04 -31.32 -4.56
C GLU A 455 -34.81 -30.51 -4.98
N LYS A 456 -34.76 -29.23 -4.58
CA LYS A 456 -33.60 -28.38 -4.84
C LYS A 456 -32.36 -28.88 -4.08
N ALA A 457 -32.49 -29.24 -2.81
CA ALA A 457 -31.40 -29.83 -2.03
C ALA A 457 -30.86 -31.10 -2.69
N LYS A 458 -31.74 -32.01 -3.13
CA LYS A 458 -31.38 -33.24 -3.83
C LYS A 458 -30.67 -32.99 -5.16
N SER A 459 -31.12 -31.99 -5.92
CA SER A 459 -30.49 -31.62 -7.19
C SER A 459 -29.05 -31.11 -7.02
N LEU A 460 -28.74 -30.50 -5.86
CA LEU A 460 -27.42 -30.00 -5.53
C LEU A 460 -26.49 -31.09 -4.96
N ALA A 461 -27.04 -32.15 -4.36
CA ALA A 461 -26.28 -33.16 -3.62
C ALA A 461 -25.61 -34.24 -4.48
N GLY A 462 -25.87 -34.32 -5.79
CA GLY A 462 -25.16 -35.22 -6.72
C GLY A 462 -25.38 -36.74 -6.55
N ASP A 463 -25.64 -37.23 -5.33
CA ASP A 463 -25.99 -38.61 -5.00
C ASP A 463 -26.82 -38.67 -3.70
N ALA A 464 -27.87 -39.51 -3.67
CA ALA A 464 -28.88 -39.49 -2.61
C ALA A 464 -28.32 -39.80 -1.20
N ILE A 465 -27.23 -40.56 -1.09
CA ILE A 465 -26.58 -40.91 0.19
C ILE A 465 -26.07 -39.66 0.92
N GLU A 466 -25.58 -38.66 0.18
CA GLU A 466 -25.10 -37.41 0.76
C GLU A 466 -26.25 -36.57 1.32
N THR A 467 -27.44 -36.63 0.73
CA THR A 467 -28.64 -35.98 1.28
C THR A 467 -29.04 -36.57 2.64
N HIS A 468 -28.95 -37.89 2.83
CA HIS A 468 -29.26 -38.55 4.11
C HIS A 468 -28.24 -38.23 5.21
N VAL A 469 -26.95 -38.34 4.88
CA VAL A 469 -25.85 -37.98 5.77
C VAL A 469 -25.94 -36.50 6.15
N MET A 470 -26.37 -35.64 5.23
CA MET A 470 -26.48 -34.21 5.46
C MET A 470 -27.80 -33.78 6.11
N LEU A 471 -28.92 -34.47 5.92
CA LEU A 471 -30.13 -34.31 6.74
C LEU A 471 -29.81 -34.53 8.23
N MET A 472 -28.94 -35.49 8.51
CA MET A 472 -28.42 -35.73 9.86
C MET A 472 -27.34 -34.76 10.33
N ARG A 473 -26.53 -34.18 9.43
CA ARG A 473 -25.47 -33.21 9.78
C ARG A 473 -25.96 -31.75 9.80
N ALA A 474 -27.01 -31.41 9.06
CA ALA A 474 -27.61 -30.07 9.00
C ALA A 474 -28.34 -29.70 10.30
N LEU A 475 -28.74 -30.71 11.08
CA LEU A 475 -29.21 -30.54 12.45
C LEU A 475 -28.01 -30.13 13.33
N PRO A 476 -28.07 -28.97 14.01
CA PRO A 476 -26.91 -28.38 14.68
C PRO A 476 -26.25 -29.35 15.66
N GLU A 477 -24.92 -29.22 15.81
CA GLU A 477 -24.08 -30.02 16.70
C GLU A 477 -24.57 -30.00 18.16
N ARG A 478 -25.48 -30.92 18.47
CA ARG A 478 -25.85 -31.41 19.78
C ARG A 478 -26.21 -32.88 19.68
N SER A 479 -26.48 -33.50 20.83
CA SER A 479 -26.40 -34.94 21.03
C SER A 479 -27.05 -35.72 19.89
N PRO A 480 -26.46 -36.84 19.47
CA PRO A 480 -27.03 -37.72 18.45
C PRO A 480 -28.53 -38.04 18.67
N MET A 481 -29.03 -38.03 19.91
CA MET A 481 -30.44 -38.27 20.25
C MET A 481 -31.39 -37.12 19.84
N GLU A 482 -31.01 -35.86 20.03
CA GLU A 482 -31.86 -34.72 19.62
C GLU A 482 -32.02 -34.65 18.09
N ARG A 483 -31.00 -35.09 17.34
CA ARG A 483 -31.04 -35.16 15.87
C ARG A 483 -32.07 -36.17 15.38
N THR A 484 -32.05 -37.36 15.96
CA THR A 484 -33.07 -38.39 15.70
C THR A 484 -34.46 -37.86 16.07
N GLY A 485 -34.60 -37.20 17.23
CA GLY A 485 -35.88 -36.63 17.66
C GLY A 485 -36.45 -35.57 16.71
N GLN A 486 -35.62 -34.76 16.05
CA GLN A 486 -36.11 -33.81 15.03
C GLN A 486 -36.58 -34.52 13.75
N LEU A 487 -35.88 -35.57 13.31
CA LEU A 487 -36.32 -36.37 12.15
C LEU A 487 -37.59 -37.16 12.47
N GLU A 488 -37.70 -37.71 13.68
CA GLU A 488 -38.92 -38.36 14.16
C GLU A 488 -40.09 -37.38 14.25
N ARG A 489 -39.85 -36.16 14.76
CA ARG A 489 -40.86 -35.09 14.78
C ARG A 489 -41.28 -34.69 13.36
N ALA A 490 -40.33 -34.63 12.42
CA ALA A 490 -40.64 -34.40 11.01
C ALA A 490 -41.48 -35.54 10.42
N ILE A 491 -41.13 -36.80 10.66
CA ILE A 491 -41.93 -37.97 10.23
C ILE A 491 -43.34 -37.88 10.80
N ALA A 492 -43.50 -37.62 12.10
CA ALA A 492 -44.81 -37.52 12.75
C ALA A 492 -45.67 -36.39 12.17
N LEU A 493 -45.07 -35.24 11.83
CA LEU A 493 -45.76 -34.14 11.16
C LEU A 493 -46.19 -34.51 9.73
N LEU A 494 -45.32 -35.22 8.99
CA LEU A 494 -45.63 -35.71 7.64
C LEU A 494 -46.75 -36.77 7.67
N GLU A 495 -46.75 -37.68 8.64
CA GLU A 495 -47.80 -38.69 8.85
C GLU A 495 -49.14 -38.02 9.21
N SER A 496 -49.10 -37.00 10.08
CA SER A 496 -50.28 -36.21 10.43
C SER A 496 -50.83 -35.45 9.22
N ALA A 497 -49.95 -34.88 8.39
CA ALA A 497 -50.37 -34.16 7.19
C ALA A 497 -50.92 -35.10 6.10
N GLN A 498 -50.33 -36.29 5.92
CA GLN A 498 -50.84 -37.32 5.02
C GLN A 498 -52.26 -37.76 5.37
N SER A 499 -52.56 -37.84 6.68
CA SER A 499 -53.89 -38.22 7.19
C SER A 499 -54.98 -37.19 6.90
N GLY A 500 -54.61 -35.92 6.65
CA GLY A 500 -55.51 -34.82 6.35
C GLY A 500 -55.70 -34.51 4.86
N LEU A 501 -54.92 -35.14 3.98
CA LEU A 501 -54.94 -34.86 2.54
C LEU A 501 -56.09 -35.60 1.81
N PRO A 502 -56.74 -34.96 0.81
CA PRO A 502 -57.58 -35.63 -0.17
C PRO A 502 -56.82 -36.80 -0.82
N ASP A 503 -57.54 -37.75 -1.43
CA ASP A 503 -56.94 -38.96 -2.02
C ASP A 503 -56.18 -38.63 -3.33
N ASP A 504 -55.10 -37.85 -3.23
CA ASP A 504 -54.20 -37.49 -4.31
C ASP A 504 -53.01 -38.46 -4.37
N ALA A 505 -52.93 -39.24 -5.44
CA ALA A 505 -51.89 -40.27 -5.56
C ALA A 505 -50.47 -39.67 -5.58
N ASP A 506 -50.32 -38.46 -6.13
CA ASP A 506 -49.03 -37.77 -6.27
C ASP A 506 -48.56 -37.13 -4.94
N GLY A 507 -49.46 -36.49 -4.19
CA GLY A 507 -49.16 -35.91 -2.87
C GLY A 507 -48.78 -36.97 -1.84
N ARG A 508 -49.55 -38.06 -1.76
CA ARG A 508 -49.21 -39.21 -0.88
C ARG A 508 -47.88 -39.85 -1.26
N SER A 509 -47.62 -40.06 -2.56
CA SER A 509 -46.36 -40.63 -3.03
C SER A 509 -45.15 -39.76 -2.68
N ARG A 510 -45.29 -38.43 -2.69
CA ARG A 510 -44.23 -37.50 -2.29
C ARG A 510 -43.95 -37.56 -0.79
N LEU A 511 -45.00 -37.54 0.04
CA LEU A 511 -44.87 -37.67 1.50
C LEU A 511 -44.22 -39.00 1.92
N ASP A 512 -44.63 -40.11 1.29
CA ASP A 512 -44.03 -41.43 1.52
C ASP A 512 -42.54 -41.45 1.16
N SER A 513 -42.17 -40.80 0.05
CA SER A 513 -40.77 -40.65 -0.32
C SER A 513 -40.00 -39.89 0.75
N TRP A 514 -40.54 -38.80 1.32
CA TRP A 514 -39.82 -38.03 2.34
C TRP A 514 -39.67 -38.77 3.66
N MET A 515 -40.73 -39.42 4.13
CA MET A 515 -40.66 -40.27 5.32
C MET A 515 -39.62 -41.38 5.15
N THR A 516 -39.53 -41.95 3.95
CA THR A 516 -38.50 -42.95 3.61
C THR A 516 -37.08 -42.37 3.75
N GLU A 517 -36.85 -41.15 3.24
CA GLU A 517 -35.53 -40.52 3.35
C GLU A 517 -35.20 -40.13 4.82
N CYS A 518 -36.18 -39.67 5.61
CA CYS A 518 -35.99 -39.45 7.04
C CYS A 518 -35.63 -40.74 7.79
N ARG A 519 -36.33 -41.84 7.51
CA ARG A 519 -36.07 -43.16 8.14
C ARG A 519 -34.70 -43.70 7.78
N LYS A 520 -34.31 -43.66 6.50
CA LYS A 520 -32.96 -44.05 6.05
C LYS A 520 -31.86 -43.22 6.73
N ALA A 521 -32.10 -41.92 6.96
CA ALA A 521 -31.17 -41.07 7.67
C ALA A 521 -31.00 -41.53 9.13
N ILE A 522 -32.10 -41.85 9.83
CA ILE A 522 -32.08 -42.42 11.17
C ILE A 522 -31.33 -43.76 11.20
N GLU A 523 -31.66 -44.70 10.30
CA GLU A 523 -31.03 -46.02 10.21
C GLU A 523 -29.51 -45.91 9.98
N TYR A 524 -29.08 -45.02 9.08
CA TYR A 524 -27.66 -44.78 8.84
C TYR A 524 -26.93 -44.31 10.11
N ARG A 525 -27.57 -43.50 10.95
CA ARG A 525 -27.01 -43.06 12.25
C ARG A 525 -26.72 -44.22 13.16
N GLU A 526 -27.74 -45.05 13.35
CA GLU A 526 -27.71 -46.19 14.27
C GLU A 526 -26.64 -47.19 13.83
N ALA A 527 -26.41 -47.30 12.52
CA ALA A 527 -25.37 -48.13 11.94
C ALA A 527 -23.94 -47.57 12.07
N THR A 528 -23.74 -46.25 12.22
CA THR A 528 -22.41 -45.60 12.09
C THR A 528 -21.84 -45.00 13.37
N LEU A 529 -22.60 -44.83 14.45
CA LEU A 529 -22.11 -44.24 15.71
C LEU A 529 -22.47 -45.13 16.92
N PRO A 530 -21.51 -45.47 17.80
CA PRO A 530 -21.82 -46.19 19.03
C PRO A 530 -22.71 -45.34 19.96
N GLU A 531 -23.60 -46.00 20.70
CA GLU A 531 -24.43 -45.36 21.73
C GLU A 531 -23.55 -44.58 22.71
N VAL A 532 -23.76 -43.26 22.79
CA VAL A 532 -23.20 -42.45 23.86
C VAL A 532 -24.12 -42.64 25.07
N PRO A 533 -23.64 -43.18 26.21
CA PRO A 533 -24.48 -43.43 27.36
C PRO A 533 -25.11 -42.14 27.92
N GLU A 534 -26.34 -42.23 28.44
CA GLU A 534 -27.09 -41.11 29.05
C GLU A 534 -26.31 -40.31 30.10
N TRP A 535 -25.37 -40.94 30.82
CA TRP A 535 -24.54 -40.27 31.85
C TRP A 535 -23.54 -39.25 31.29
N ALA A 536 -23.31 -39.23 29.97
CA ALA A 536 -22.45 -38.27 29.30
C ALA A 536 -23.20 -37.01 28.80
N MET A 537 -24.52 -36.91 29.04
CA MET A 537 -25.30 -35.72 28.76
C MET A 537 -25.54 -34.92 30.05
N PRO A 538 -25.20 -33.61 30.11
CA PRO A 538 -25.46 -32.83 31.32
C PRO A 538 -26.97 -32.62 31.48
N GLU A 539 -27.51 -33.07 32.63
CA GLU A 539 -28.82 -32.64 33.11
C GLU A 539 -28.78 -31.13 33.38
N ILE A 540 -29.42 -30.35 32.51
CA ILE A 540 -29.64 -28.92 32.74
C ILE A 540 -30.98 -28.81 33.48
N ALA A 541 -30.92 -28.76 34.82
CA ALA A 541 -32.06 -28.37 35.64
C ALA A 541 -32.29 -26.85 35.53
N ASP A 542 -33.57 -26.47 35.48
CA ASP A 542 -34.18 -25.14 35.22
C ASP A 542 -33.43 -23.88 35.70
#